data_AF-A0A960R4K9-F1
#
_entry.id   AF-A0A960R4K9-F1
#
_cell.length_a   1.000
_cell.length_b   1.000
_cell.length_c   1.000
_cell.angle_alpha   90.00
_cell.angle_beta   90.00
_cell.angle_gamma   90.00
#
_symmetry.space_group_name_H-M   'P 1'
#
loop_
_entity.id
_entity.type
_entity.pdbx_description
1 polymer ?
#
loop_
_entity_poly.entity_id
_entity_poly.type
_entity_poly.pdbx_seq_one_letter_code
_entity_poly.pdbx_strand_id
1 'polypeptide(L)'
;MPSEPKPVYDFSDLKDWAAATSGLTPPARLSVFGDPVAHSLSPQMHNPGLAAAGINAQYVRLHILPHELGDALKTLPAAGFIGTNVTIPHKTETLTHMAEVTEIARRIGAVNTVLVD
;
A
#
# COMPACT_ATOMS: atom_id res chain seq x y z
N MET A 1 8.28 21.48 -10.34
CA MET A 1 9.05 20.23 -10.51
C MET A 1 8.35 19.16 -9.70
N PRO A 2 8.34 17.89 -10.14
CA PRO A 2 7.77 16.79 -9.35
C PRO A 2 8.46 16.73 -7.99
N SER A 3 7.70 16.56 -6.91
CA SER A 3 8.30 16.29 -5.59
C SER A 3 8.74 14.84 -5.53
N GLU A 4 9.87 14.57 -4.86
CA GLU A 4 10.24 13.20 -4.54
C GLU A 4 9.29 12.61 -3.48
N PRO A 5 8.93 11.33 -3.58
CA PRO A 5 8.13 10.67 -2.54
C PRO A 5 8.93 10.56 -1.24
N LYS A 6 8.23 10.66 -0.10
CA LYS A 6 8.83 10.38 1.20
C LYS A 6 9.39 8.95 1.22
N PRO A 7 10.49 8.68 1.96
CA PRO A 7 11.03 7.32 2.07
C PRO A 7 10.01 6.30 2.60
N VAL A 8 9.20 6.74 3.57
CA VAL A 8 8.12 6.01 4.23
C VAL A 8 7.03 7.03 4.59
N TYR A 9 5.77 6.68 4.30
CA TYR A 9 4.57 7.38 4.77
C TYR A 9 3.99 6.62 5.97
N ASP A 10 3.19 7.27 6.79
CA ASP A 10 2.50 6.64 7.93
C ASP A 10 0.97 6.71 7.81
N PHE A 11 0.26 6.22 8.83
CA PHE A 11 -1.21 6.26 8.83
C PHE A 11 -1.79 7.68 8.88
N SER A 12 -1.09 8.66 9.46
CA SER A 12 -1.53 10.06 9.44
C SER A 12 -1.45 10.65 8.04
N ASP A 13 -0.38 10.37 7.31
CA ASP A 13 -0.27 10.72 5.89
C ASP A 13 -1.40 10.08 5.06
N LEU A 14 -1.74 8.81 5.33
CA LEU A 14 -2.79 8.10 4.59
C LEU A 14 -4.18 8.72 4.79
N LYS A 15 -4.50 9.22 5.99
CA LYS A 15 -5.78 9.90 6.26
C LYS A 15 -5.94 11.18 5.43
N ASP A 16 -4.84 11.88 5.15
CA ASP A 16 -4.81 13.12 4.38
C ASP A 16 -4.03 12.95 3.06
N TRP A 17 -4.22 11.80 2.39
CA TRP A 17 -3.34 11.34 1.30
C TRP A 17 -3.17 12.37 0.18
N ALA A 18 -4.27 12.99 -0.28
CA ALA A 18 -4.25 13.97 -1.35
C ALA A 18 -3.33 15.17 -1.03
N ALA A 19 -3.30 15.61 0.24
CA ALA A 19 -2.41 16.67 0.67
C ALA A 19 -0.95 16.17 0.76
N ALA A 20 -0.75 14.99 1.37
CA ALA A 20 0.56 14.38 1.57
C ALA A 20 1.28 14.05 0.25
N THR A 21 0.55 13.85 -0.85
CA THR A 21 1.10 13.46 -2.16
C THR A 21 0.79 14.42 -3.31
N SER A 22 0.31 15.64 -3.03
CA SER A 22 -0.14 16.61 -4.04
C SER A 22 0.90 16.94 -5.14
N GLY A 23 2.20 16.77 -4.88
CA GLY A 23 3.28 17.02 -5.84
C GLY A 23 3.81 15.78 -6.58
N LEU A 24 3.27 14.58 -6.32
CA LEU A 24 3.77 13.35 -6.93
C LEU A 24 3.26 13.19 -8.35
N THR A 25 4.18 12.89 -9.27
CA THR A 25 3.87 12.57 -10.66
C THR A 25 4.80 11.45 -11.11
N PRO A 26 4.28 10.24 -11.46
CA PRO A 26 2.86 9.84 -11.41
C PRO A 26 2.28 9.81 -9.98
N PRO A 27 0.95 9.76 -9.80
CA PRO A 27 0.34 9.72 -8.47
C PRO A 27 0.66 8.40 -7.74
N ALA A 28 0.86 8.44 -6.43
CA ALA A 28 1.07 7.24 -5.63
C ALA A 28 -0.26 6.52 -5.36
N ARG A 29 -0.43 5.35 -5.98
CA ARG A 29 -1.67 4.54 -5.96
C ARG A 29 -1.44 3.08 -5.59
N LEU A 30 -0.20 2.69 -5.38
CA LEU A 30 0.22 1.35 -4.95
C LEU A 30 1.13 1.49 -3.73
N SER A 31 1.09 0.53 -2.82
CA SER A 31 1.95 0.56 -1.64
C SER A 31 2.34 -0.82 -1.12
N VAL A 32 3.22 -0.82 -0.12
CA VAL A 32 3.43 -1.93 0.80
C VAL A 32 3.18 -1.48 2.25
N PHE A 33 2.36 -2.24 2.98
CA PHE A 33 2.10 -2.08 4.41
C PHE A 33 3.02 -3.00 5.22
N GLY A 34 3.60 -2.49 6.31
CA GLY A 34 4.43 -3.27 7.22
C GLY A 34 4.82 -2.51 8.49
N ASP A 35 5.28 -3.26 9.49
CA ASP A 35 5.86 -2.74 10.72
C ASP A 35 7.00 -3.66 11.20
N PRO A 36 8.29 -3.34 10.95
CA PRO A 36 8.78 -2.19 10.18
C PRO A 36 8.68 -2.41 8.65
N VAL A 37 8.54 -1.32 7.88
CA VAL A 37 8.47 -1.37 6.40
C VAL A 37 9.64 -0.70 5.68
N ALA A 38 10.43 0.13 6.36
CA ALA A 38 11.44 1.00 5.74
C ALA A 38 12.47 0.26 4.87
N HIS A 39 12.80 -0.99 5.21
CA HIS A 39 13.75 -1.83 4.50
C HIS A 39 13.18 -2.50 3.23
N SER A 40 11.87 -2.38 2.98
CA SER A 40 11.23 -3.02 1.84
C SER A 40 11.86 -2.54 0.52
N LEU A 41 12.26 -3.48 -0.34
CA LEU A 41 12.77 -3.18 -1.69
C LEU A 41 11.66 -3.12 -2.75
N SER A 42 10.39 -3.30 -2.34
CA SER A 42 9.24 -3.30 -3.25
C SER A 42 9.17 -2.02 -4.10
N PRO A 43 9.38 -0.80 -3.57
CA PRO A 43 9.39 0.41 -4.40
C PRO A 43 10.49 0.43 -5.47
N GLN A 44 11.70 -0.06 -5.17
CA GLN A 44 12.80 -0.11 -6.14
C GLN A 44 12.55 -1.14 -7.24
N MET A 45 11.75 -2.16 -6.98
CA MET A 45 11.36 -3.16 -7.97
C MET A 45 10.12 -2.72 -8.78
N HIS A 46 9.07 -2.26 -8.13
CA HIS A 46 7.79 -1.96 -8.78
C HIS A 46 7.80 -0.64 -9.54
N ASN A 47 8.44 0.43 -9.05
CA ASN A 47 8.42 1.71 -9.77
C ASN A 47 9.07 1.62 -11.17
N PRO A 48 10.24 0.97 -11.36
CA PRO A 48 10.78 0.75 -12.70
C PRO A 48 9.86 -0.10 -13.58
N GLY A 49 9.22 -1.14 -13.02
CA GLY A 49 8.26 -1.97 -13.75
C GLY A 49 7.02 -1.19 -14.20
N LEU A 50 6.46 -0.34 -13.33
CA LEU A 50 5.33 0.53 -13.65
C LEU A 50 5.70 1.53 -14.75
N ALA A 51 6.88 2.15 -14.65
CA ALA A 51 7.38 3.08 -15.67
C ALA A 51 7.59 2.39 -17.02
N ALA A 52 8.22 1.21 -17.04
CA ALA A 52 8.43 0.44 -18.26
C ALA A 52 7.12 -0.03 -18.91
N ALA A 53 6.10 -0.31 -18.11
CA ALA A 53 4.77 -0.68 -18.58
C ALA A 53 3.88 0.51 -18.97
N GLY A 54 4.34 1.76 -18.79
CA GLY A 54 3.54 2.96 -19.05
C GLY A 54 2.36 3.14 -18.08
N ILE A 55 2.41 2.51 -16.89
CA ILE A 55 1.34 2.60 -15.89
C ILE A 55 1.52 3.90 -15.10
N ASN A 56 0.49 4.76 -15.12
CA ASN A 56 0.48 6.05 -14.44
C ASN A 56 0.22 5.89 -12.92
N ALA A 57 1.15 5.25 -12.21
CA ALA A 57 1.13 5.08 -10.76
C ALA A 57 2.54 5.04 -10.18
N GLN A 58 2.69 5.46 -8.92
CA GLN A 58 3.85 5.18 -8.08
C GLN A 58 3.53 4.15 -6.99
N TYR A 59 4.57 3.43 -6.61
CA TYR A 59 4.58 2.45 -5.52
C TYR A 59 5.38 3.00 -4.33
N VAL A 60 4.75 3.09 -3.16
CA VAL A 60 5.33 3.69 -1.94
C VAL A 60 5.34 2.74 -0.74
N ARG A 61 5.99 3.13 0.36
CA ARG A 61 5.94 2.40 1.64
C ARG A 61 4.98 3.10 2.59
N LEU A 62 4.11 2.34 3.25
CA LEU A 62 3.24 2.80 4.31
C LEU A 62 3.54 2.01 5.58
N HIS A 63 4.07 2.70 6.59
CA HIS A 63 4.26 2.13 7.93
C HIS A 63 2.93 2.23 8.65
N ILE A 64 2.32 1.07 8.87
CA ILE A 64 1.01 0.94 9.50
C ILE A 64 1.21 0.10 10.75
N LEU A 65 0.78 0.58 11.90
CA LEU A 65 0.87 -0.21 13.13
C LEU A 65 -0.23 -1.28 13.15
N PRO A 66 -0.06 -2.40 13.88
CA PRO A 66 -1.06 -3.48 13.91
C PRO A 66 -2.48 -3.01 14.30
N HIS A 67 -2.58 -2.03 15.21
CA HIS A 67 -3.86 -1.48 15.64
C HIS A 67 -4.50 -0.50 14.64
N GLU A 68 -3.75 -0.05 13.64
CA GLU A 68 -4.21 0.87 12.59
C GLU A 68 -4.64 0.11 11.32
N LEU A 69 -4.26 -1.16 11.18
CA LEU A 69 -4.40 -1.94 9.94
C LEU A 69 -5.82 -1.91 9.37
N GLY A 70 -6.82 -2.19 10.19
CA GLY A 70 -8.21 -2.24 9.75
C GLY A 70 -8.71 -0.90 9.18
N ASP A 71 -8.32 0.22 9.78
CA ASP A 71 -8.74 1.54 9.33
C ASP A 71 -7.88 2.04 8.15
N ALA A 72 -6.60 1.67 8.12
CA ALA A 72 -5.73 1.91 6.97
C ALA A 72 -6.27 1.23 5.70
N LEU A 73 -6.67 -0.05 5.81
CA LEU A 73 -7.25 -0.80 4.69
C LEU A 73 -8.55 -0.16 4.17
N LYS A 74 -9.43 0.28 5.08
CA LYS A 74 -10.68 0.98 4.71
C LYS A 74 -10.45 2.35 4.07
N THR A 75 -9.30 2.99 4.34
CA THR A 75 -8.98 4.33 3.80
C THR A 75 -8.48 4.26 2.35
N LEU A 76 -7.92 3.13 1.91
CA LEU A 76 -7.32 2.96 0.58
C LEU A 76 -8.19 3.42 -0.60
N PRO A 77 -9.50 3.06 -0.68
CA PRO A 77 -10.34 3.47 -1.81
C PRO A 77 -10.52 4.99 -1.87
N ALA A 78 -10.79 5.64 -0.73
CA ALA A 78 -10.97 7.09 -0.65
C ALA A 78 -9.66 7.85 -0.96
N ALA A 79 -8.51 7.25 -0.63
CA ALA A 79 -7.19 7.76 -0.98
C ALA A 79 -6.79 7.47 -2.45
N GLY A 80 -7.63 6.81 -3.24
CA GLY A 80 -7.38 6.56 -4.67
C GLY A 80 -6.36 5.44 -4.96
N PHE A 81 -6.05 4.60 -3.97
CA PHE A 81 -5.23 3.42 -4.17
C PHE A 81 -5.96 2.37 -5.01
N ILE A 82 -5.20 1.63 -5.81
CA ILE A 82 -5.70 0.48 -6.59
C ILE A 82 -5.24 -0.85 -5.99
N GLY A 83 -4.36 -0.82 -5.00
CA GLY A 83 -3.92 -2.02 -4.30
C GLY A 83 -2.75 -1.76 -3.34
N THR A 84 -2.49 -2.74 -2.49
CA THR A 84 -1.34 -2.73 -1.60
C THR A 84 -0.81 -4.13 -1.38
N ASN A 85 0.51 -4.25 -1.25
CA ASN A 85 1.10 -5.44 -0.68
C ASN A 85 1.11 -5.34 0.85
N VAL A 86 1.06 -6.48 1.50
CA VAL A 86 1.04 -6.59 2.95
C VAL A 86 2.20 -7.48 3.39
N THR A 87 3.04 -6.97 4.28
CA THR A 87 4.16 -7.72 4.88
C THR A 87 3.98 -7.89 6.39
N ILE A 88 4.99 -8.46 7.05
CA ILE A 88 5.02 -8.69 8.49
C ILE A 88 4.71 -7.37 9.24
N PRO A 89 3.89 -7.41 10.30
CA PRO A 89 3.18 -8.57 10.88
C PRO A 89 1.75 -8.77 10.34
N HIS A 90 1.32 -8.00 9.34
CA HIS A 90 -0.09 -7.80 9.02
C HIS A 90 -0.75 -8.89 8.18
N LYS A 91 0.00 -9.84 7.62
CA LYS A 91 -0.53 -10.78 6.61
C LYS A 91 -1.70 -11.62 7.12
N THR A 92 -1.66 -12.08 8.36
CA THR A 92 -2.73 -12.91 8.93
C THR A 92 -3.95 -12.06 9.29
N GLU A 93 -3.75 -10.91 9.92
CA GLU A 93 -4.84 -10.02 10.33
C GLU A 93 -5.55 -9.39 9.12
N THR A 94 -4.83 -9.16 8.02
CA THR A 94 -5.45 -8.63 6.79
C THR A 94 -6.61 -9.51 6.31
N LEU A 95 -6.53 -10.83 6.52
CA LEU A 95 -7.58 -11.78 6.15
C LEU A 95 -8.93 -11.43 6.79
N THR A 96 -8.95 -10.92 8.03
CA THR A 96 -10.19 -10.60 8.78
C THR A 96 -10.87 -9.33 8.26
N HIS A 97 -10.15 -8.51 7.50
CA HIS A 97 -10.61 -7.22 6.98
C HIS A 97 -11.04 -7.27 5.51
N MET A 98 -10.86 -8.39 4.82
CA MET A 98 -11.19 -8.50 3.39
C MET A 98 -12.67 -8.81 3.16
N ALA A 99 -13.29 -8.11 2.21
CA ALA A 99 -14.64 -8.42 1.73
C ALA A 99 -14.66 -9.74 0.94
N GLU A 100 -13.66 -9.95 0.09
CA GLU A 100 -13.48 -11.17 -0.69
C GLU A 100 -12.07 -11.71 -0.53
N VAL A 101 -11.95 -13.04 -0.51
CA VAL A 101 -10.66 -13.74 -0.33
C VAL A 101 -10.58 -14.91 -1.28
N THR A 102 -9.48 -15.01 -2.01
CA THR A 102 -9.19 -16.16 -2.89
C THR A 102 -9.11 -17.46 -2.10
N GLU A 103 -9.44 -18.59 -2.73
CA GLU A 103 -9.34 -19.92 -2.10
C GLU A 103 -7.94 -20.19 -1.53
N ILE A 104 -6.90 -19.77 -2.25
CA ILE A 104 -5.50 -19.94 -1.83
C ILE A 104 -5.20 -19.14 -0.56
N ALA A 105 -5.59 -17.87 -0.50
CA ALA A 105 -5.37 -17.04 0.68
C ALA A 105 -6.13 -17.57 1.90
N ARG A 106 -7.34 -18.11 1.71
CA ARG A 106 -8.11 -18.74 2.78
C ARG A 106 -7.44 -20.00 3.32
N ARG A 107 -6.87 -20.84 2.45
CA ARG A 107 -6.15 -22.06 2.85
C ARG A 107 -4.82 -21.76 3.54
N ILE A 108 -4.09 -20.75 3.06
CA ILE A 108 -2.83 -20.31 3.65
C ILE A 108 -3.09 -19.61 5.00
N GLY A 109 -4.24 -18.97 5.17
CA GLY A 109 -4.56 -18.17 6.36
C GLY A 109 -3.87 -16.81 6.39
N ALA A 110 -3.44 -16.30 5.23
CA ALA A 110 -2.71 -15.04 5.14
C ALA A 110 -2.90 -14.36 3.77
N VAL A 111 -2.91 -13.02 3.78
CA VAL A 111 -3.00 -12.17 2.60
C VAL A 111 -1.75 -11.32 2.48
N ASN A 112 -1.08 -11.38 1.32
CA ASN A 112 0.06 -10.52 0.99
C ASN A 112 -0.28 -9.47 -0.08
N THR A 113 -1.40 -9.60 -0.78
CA THR A 113 -1.79 -8.68 -1.85
C THR A 113 -3.26 -8.36 -1.69
N VAL A 114 -3.57 -7.07 -1.65
CA VAL A 114 -4.92 -6.52 -1.58
C VAL A 114 -5.17 -5.75 -2.87
N LEU A 115 -6.27 -6.06 -3.54
CA LEU A 115 -6.80 -5.30 -4.66
C LEU A 115 -7.87 -4.35 -4.13
N VAL A 116 -7.89 -3.12 -4.65
CA VAL A 116 -8.97 -2.16 -4.40
C VAL A 116 -9.76 -2.00 -5.69
N ASP A 117 -11.04 -2.37 -5.64
CA ASP A 117 -12.01 -2.29 -6.74
C ASP A 117 -13.01 -1.15 -6.49
#